data_AF-A0AA41ZFQ1-F1
#
_entry.id   AF-A0AA41ZFQ1-F1
#
_cell.length_a   1.000
_cell.length_b   1.000
_cell.length_c   1.000
_cell.angle_alpha   90.00
_cell.angle_beta   90.00
_cell.angle_gamma   90.00
#
_symmetry.space_group_name_H-M   'P 1'
#
loop_
_entity.id
_entity.type
_entity.pdbx_description
1 polymer ?
#
loop_
_entity_poly.entity_id
_entity_poly.type
_entity_poly.pdbx_seq_one_letter_code
_entity_poly.pdbx_strand_id
1 'polypeptide(L)'
;MNEPTSPPRQKRGCLMLMLGAVIFVAIVYTILIYLIRANQTPEQQANERQTVTRCFDRLETADNDAQRASIRTSCEEMAEQYQDKYKEAP
;
A
#
# COMPACT_ATOMS: atom_id res chain seq x y z
N MET A 1 -0.71 20.81 58.77
CA MET A 1 -1.21 21.05 57.40
C MET A 1 0.01 21.29 56.53
N ASN A 2 0.47 20.29 55.77
CA ASN A 2 1.60 20.44 54.85
C ASN A 2 1.12 20.01 53.46
N GLU A 3 0.84 20.98 52.60
CA GLU A 3 0.66 20.79 51.16
C GLU A 3 2.04 20.53 50.53
N PRO A 4 2.27 19.42 49.81
CA PRO A 4 3.48 19.26 49.01
C PRO A 4 3.32 20.06 47.72
N THR A 5 4.04 21.18 47.65
CA THR A 5 4.26 21.98 46.45
C THR A 5 4.74 21.12 45.28
N SER A 6 3.95 21.04 44.21
CA SER A 6 4.34 20.45 42.92
C SER A 6 5.57 21.15 42.33
N PRO A 7 6.53 20.43 41.73
CA PRO A 7 7.72 21.04 41.15
C PRO A 7 7.35 21.84 39.88
N PRO A 8 8.10 22.92 39.55
CA PRO A 8 7.84 23.70 38.35
C PRO A 8 8.06 22.84 37.10
N ARG A 9 6.95 22.53 36.41
CA ARG A 9 6.92 21.71 35.20
C ARG A 9 7.68 22.42 34.08
N GLN A 10 8.86 21.91 33.76
CA GLN A 10 9.78 22.46 32.76
C GLN A 10 9.14 22.40 31.36
N LYS A 11 8.52 23.49 30.90
CA LYS A 11 7.80 23.59 29.61
C LYS A 11 8.66 23.18 28.40
N ARG A 12 9.99 23.30 28.50
CA ARG A 12 10.96 22.82 27.50
C ARG A 12 10.95 21.30 27.30
N GLY A 13 10.71 20.53 28.37
CA GLY A 13 10.68 19.06 28.29
C GLY A 13 9.47 18.53 27.52
N CYS A 14 8.30 19.15 27.74
CA CYS A 14 7.08 18.79 27.01
C CYS A 14 7.20 19.10 25.51
N LEU A 15 7.76 20.27 25.16
CA LEU A 15 7.95 20.66 23.77
C LEU A 15 8.97 19.75 23.05
N MET A 16 10.08 19.40 23.71
CA MET A 16 11.07 18.46 23.16
C MET A 16 10.51 17.05 22.97
N LEU A 17 9.68 16.57 23.91
CA LEU A 17 9.01 15.28 23.77
C LEU A 17 8.04 15.27 22.58
N MET A 18 7.25 16.33 22.40
CA MET A 18 6.36 16.46 21.25
C MET A 18 7.14 16.50 19.94
N LEU A 19 8.23 17.27 19.88
CA LEU A 19 9.08 17.35 18.69
C LEU A 19 9.75 15.99 18.37
N GLY A 20 10.24 15.29 19.39
CA GLY A 20 10.81 13.95 19.24
C GLY A 20 9.78 12.93 18.73
N ALA A 21 8.54 12.99 19.23
CA ALA A 21 7.46 12.14 18.75
C ALA A 21 7.12 12.42 17.28
N VAL A 22 7.05 13.69 16.86
CA VAL A 22 6.80 14.06 15.46
C VAL A 22 7.93 13.57 14.55
N ILE A 23 9.19 13.75 14.96
CA ILE A 23 10.36 13.27 14.21
C ILE A 23 10.34 11.76 14.10
N PHE A 24 10.08 11.05 15.20
CA PHE A 24 9.99 9.59 15.20
C PHE A 24 8.91 9.08 14.24
N VAL A 25 7.72 9.67 14.29
CA VAL A 25 6.61 9.35 13.38
C VAL A 25 7.01 9.62 11.93
N ALA A 26 7.64 10.76 11.64
CA ALA A 26 8.12 11.08 10.31
C ALA A 26 9.17 10.07 9.79
N ILE A 27 10.12 9.65 10.64
CA ILE A 27 11.12 8.64 10.29
C ILE A 27 10.46 7.31 9.97
N VAL A 28 9.55 6.84 10.84
CA VAL A 28 8.84 5.57 10.64
C VAL A 28 8.06 5.60 9.33
N TYR A 29 7.28 6.65 9.06
CA TYR A 29 6.54 6.77 7.81
C TYR A 29 7.47 6.84 6.59
N THR A 30 8.59 7.55 6.69
CA THR A 30 9.57 7.62 5.60
C THR A 30 10.14 6.23 5.28
N ILE A 31 10.50 5.45 6.31
CA ILE A 31 11.00 4.08 6.13
C ILE A 31 9.91 3.19 5.50
N LEU A 32 8.67 3.24 6.00
CA LEU A 32 7.58 2.46 5.44
C LEU A 32 7.31 2.81 3.97
N ILE A 33 7.25 4.11 3.64
CA ILE A 33 7.07 4.57 2.25
C ILE A 33 8.24 4.13 1.39
N TYR A 34 9.48 4.23 1.89
CA TYR A 34 10.66 3.78 1.19
C TYR A 34 10.61 2.28 0.89
N LEU A 35 10.24 1.45 1.88
CA LEU A 35 10.09 0.01 1.71
C LEU A 35 8.97 -0.32 0.72
N ILE A 36 7.82 0.36 0.78
CA ILE A 36 6.70 0.14 -0.15
C ILE A 36 7.09 0.54 -1.58
N ARG A 37 7.75 1.68 -1.77
CA ARG A 37 8.23 2.12 -3.09
C ARG A 37 9.34 1.21 -3.62
N ALA A 38 10.26 0.79 -2.75
CA ALA A 38 11.30 -0.17 -3.11
C ALA A 38 10.71 -1.53 -3.48
N ASN A 39 9.60 -1.93 -2.85
CA ASN A 39 8.86 -3.16 -3.17
C ASN A 39 8.05 -3.09 -4.48
N GLN A 40 8.03 -1.98 -5.22
CA GLN A 40 7.67 -1.97 -6.65
C GLN A 40 8.78 -2.63 -7.48
N THR A 41 9.26 -3.78 -7.01
CA THR A 41 10.31 -4.57 -7.65
C THR A 41 9.75 -5.26 -8.89
N PRO A 42 10.63 -5.71 -9.80
CA PRO A 42 10.25 -6.58 -10.92
C PRO A 42 9.44 -7.81 -10.47
N GLU A 43 9.60 -8.26 -9.23
CA GLU A 43 8.84 -9.37 -8.66
C GLU A 43 7.36 -9.03 -8.44
N GLN A 44 7.04 -7.82 -7.97
CA GLN A 44 5.66 -7.35 -7.84
C GLN A 44 4.99 -7.24 -9.21
N GLN A 45 5.72 -6.67 -10.19
CA GLN A 45 5.26 -6.59 -11.57
C GLN A 45 5.00 -8.01 -12.13
N ALA A 46 5.91 -8.95 -11.94
CA ALA A 46 5.74 -10.34 -12.39
C ALA A 46 4.54 -11.04 -11.73
N ASN A 47 4.28 -10.78 -10.44
CA ASN A 47 3.14 -11.36 -9.73
C ASN A 47 1.80 -10.76 -10.20
N GLU A 48 1.75 -9.45 -10.41
CA GLU A 48 0.55 -8.78 -10.95
C GLU A 48 0.31 -9.23 -12.40
N ARG A 49 1.36 -9.36 -13.21
CA ARG A 49 1.30 -9.95 -14.53
C ARG A 49 0.69 -11.35 -14.50
N GLN A 50 1.21 -12.21 -13.62
CA GLN A 50 0.71 -13.58 -13.47
C GLN A 50 -0.76 -13.61 -13.01
N THR A 51 -1.18 -12.65 -12.18
CA THR A 51 -2.59 -12.51 -11.76
C THR A 51 -3.49 -12.20 -12.94
N VAL A 52 -3.08 -11.27 -13.81
CA VAL A 52 -3.81 -10.93 -15.04
C VAL A 52 -3.89 -12.15 -15.96
N THR A 53 -2.77 -12.84 -16.22
CA THR A 53 -2.74 -14.05 -17.05
C THR A 53 -3.70 -15.13 -16.53
N ARG A 54 -3.65 -15.42 -15.22
CA ARG A 54 -4.55 -16.41 -14.59
C ARG A 54 -6.02 -15.99 -14.63
N CYS A 55 -6.33 -14.71 -14.78
CA CYS A 55 -7.72 -14.30 -15.00
C CYS A 55 -8.22 -14.78 -16.36
N PHE A 56 -7.43 -14.59 -17.41
CA PHE A 56 -7.79 -15.03 -18.75
C PHE A 56 -7.90 -16.57 -18.84
N ASP A 57 -7.10 -17.31 -18.09
CA ASP A 57 -7.23 -18.78 -17.99
C ASP A 57 -8.62 -19.20 -17.47
N ARG A 58 -9.28 -18.38 -16.63
CA ARG A 58 -10.63 -18.67 -16.13
C ARG A 58 -11.70 -18.59 -17.21
N LEU A 59 -11.43 -17.95 -18.34
CA LEU A 59 -12.37 -17.90 -19.47
C LEU A 59 -12.64 -19.29 -20.06
N GLU A 60 -11.67 -20.20 -19.96
CA GLU A 60 -11.81 -21.59 -20.40
C GLU A 60 -12.74 -22.39 -19.49
N THR A 61 -12.84 -21.99 -18.23
CA THR A 61 -13.69 -22.63 -17.20
C THR A 61 -15.09 -22.04 -17.08
N ALA A 62 -15.45 -21.06 -17.91
CA ALA A 62 -16.76 -20.43 -17.86
C ALA A 62 -17.88 -21.37 -18.33
N ASP A 63 -18.95 -21.47 -17.55
CA ASP A 63 -20.09 -22.39 -17.78
C ASP A 63 -20.98 -21.95 -18.95
N ASN A 64 -21.05 -20.65 -19.24
CA ASN A 64 -21.85 -20.09 -20.33
C ASN A 64 -21.27 -18.78 -20.88
N ASP A 65 -21.78 -18.34 -22.02
CA ASP A 65 -21.27 -17.16 -22.74
C ASP A 65 -21.45 -15.86 -21.96
N ALA A 66 -22.52 -15.71 -21.18
CA ALA A 66 -22.74 -14.53 -20.36
C ALA A 66 -21.71 -14.43 -19.22
N GLN A 67 -21.40 -15.55 -18.58
CA GLN A 67 -20.35 -15.63 -17.57
C GLN A 67 -18.97 -15.38 -18.18
N ARG A 68 -18.70 -15.94 -19.36
CA ARG A 68 -17.45 -15.71 -20.10
C ARG A 68 -17.27 -14.24 -20.45
N ALA A 69 -18.33 -13.55 -20.89
CA ALA A 69 -18.30 -12.12 -21.17
C ALA A 69 -18.01 -11.29 -19.91
N SER A 70 -18.68 -11.60 -18.79
CA SER A 70 -18.45 -10.93 -17.50
C SER A 70 -17.03 -11.11 -16.97
N ILE A 71 -16.51 -12.34 -17.01
CA ILE A 71 -15.12 -12.65 -16.65
C ILE A 71 -14.16 -11.89 -17.57
N ARG A 72 -14.44 -11.85 -18.89
CA ARG A 72 -13.58 -11.15 -19.85
C ARG A 72 -13.49 -9.67 -19.54
N THR A 73 -14.61 -8.99 -19.33
CA THR A 73 -14.61 -7.56 -18.96
C THR A 73 -13.81 -7.32 -17.69
N SER A 74 -13.98 -8.17 -16.68
CA SER A 74 -13.22 -8.07 -15.42
C SER A 74 -11.71 -8.27 -15.63
N CYS A 75 -11.31 -9.21 -16.51
CA CYS A 75 -9.90 -9.42 -16.84
C CYS A 75 -9.31 -8.27 -17.67
N GLU A 76 -10.09 -7.69 -18.59
CA GLU A 76 -9.70 -6.53 -19.39
C GLU A 76 -9.47 -5.30 -18.51
N GLU A 77 -10.35 -5.02 -17.55
CA GLU A 77 -10.17 -3.93 -16.58
C GLU A 77 -8.90 -4.12 -15.72
N MET A 78 -8.57 -5.37 -15.35
CA MET A 78 -7.32 -5.65 -14.63
C MET A 78 -6.09 -5.46 -15.52
N ALA A 79 -6.17 -5.84 -16.79
CA ALA A 79 -5.10 -5.61 -17.76
C ALA A 79 -4.86 -4.11 -18.00
N GLU A 80 -5.92 -3.31 -18.07
CA GLU A 80 -5.83 -1.85 -18.18
C GLU A 80 -5.16 -1.23 -16.95
N GLN A 81 -5.53 -1.66 -15.73
CA GLN A 81 -4.89 -1.19 -14.51
C GLN A 81 -3.39 -1.56 -14.45
N TYR A 82 -3.03 -2.76 -14.90
CA TYR A 82 -1.63 -3.16 -15.02
C TYR A 82 -0.88 -2.27 -16.02
N GLN A 83 -1.47 -2.04 -17.20
CA GLN A 83 -0.87 -1.20 -18.23
C GLN A 83 -0.72 0.25 -17.78
N ASP A 84 -1.69 0.81 -17.04
CA ASP A 84 -1.56 2.16 -16.51
C ASP A 84 -0.47 2.24 -15.43
N LYS A 85 -0.35 1.22 -14.59
CA LYS A 85 0.62 1.16 -13.49
C LYS A 85 2.06 0.97 -13.96
N TYR A 86 2.30 0.07 -14.93
CA TYR A 86 3.66 -0.30 -15.37
C TYR A 86 4.03 0.22 -16.75
N LYS A 87 3.08 0.80 -17.50
CA LYS A 87 3.25 1.27 -18.89
C LYS A 87 3.67 0.16 -19.86
N GLU A 88 3.37 -1.10 -19.51
CA GLU A 88 3.66 -2.30 -20.29
C GLU A 88 2.42 -3.20 -20.37
N ALA A 89 2.31 -4.00 -21.43
CA ALA A 89 1.28 -5.02 -21.52
C ALA A 89 1.59 -6.18 -20.55
N PRO A 90 0.55 -6.84 -19.99
CA PRO A 90 0.72 -8.01 -19.13
C PRO A 90 1.18 -9.28 -19.87
#